data_AF-A0A521NKQ9-F1
#
_entry.id   AF-A0A521NKQ9-F1
#
_cell.length_a   1.000
_cell.length_b   1.000
_cell.length_c   1.000
_cell.angle_alpha   90.00
_cell.angle_beta   90.00
_cell.angle_gamma   90.00
#
_symmetry.space_group_name_H-M   'P 1'
#
loop_
_entity.id
_entity.type
_entity.pdbx_description
1 polymer ?
#
loop_
_entity_poly.entity_id
_entity_poly.type
_entity_poly.pdbx_seq_one_letter_code
_entity_poly.pdbx_strand_id
1 'polypeptide(L)'
;MHFELDDGEALHEEAPETFYIPPQEQRANLQHGQLVKLVFRIEHGETVDVERMWVIVEEVTATGYIGSLNNQPVSTNELQIGALVTFGPQHIIQIYDDD
;
A
#
# COMPACT_ATOMS: atom_id res chain seq x y z
N MET A 1 -2.59 17.52 5.47
CA MET A 1 -2.80 16.10 5.83
C MET A 1 -1.44 15.42 5.99
N HIS A 2 -1.32 14.50 6.93
CA HIS A 2 -0.20 13.56 7.00
C HIS A 2 -0.77 12.16 6.80
N PHE A 3 -0.09 11.33 6.02
CA PHE A 3 -0.39 9.91 5.96
C PHE A 3 0.91 9.13 6.10
N GLU A 4 0.78 7.93 6.63
CA GLU A 4 1.80 6.91 6.63
C GLU A 4 1.24 5.59 6.09
N LEU A 5 2.15 4.67 5.76
CA LEU A 5 1.78 3.32 5.36
C LEU A 5 1.97 2.40 6.55
N ASP A 6 0.93 1.65 6.92
CA ASP A 6 1.09 0.62 7.94
C ASP A 6 1.97 -0.52 7.40
N ASP A 7 2.71 -1.15 8.32
CA ASP A 7 3.47 -2.35 8.04
C ASP A 7 2.53 -3.56 7.95
N GLY A 8 2.40 -4.14 6.75
CA GLY A 8 1.57 -5.30 6.48
C GLY A 8 2.11 -6.58 7.14
N GLU A 9 3.41 -6.68 7.37
CA GLU A 9 4.01 -7.80 8.11
C GLU A 9 3.62 -7.73 9.58
N ALA A 10 3.68 -6.55 10.20
CA ALA A 10 3.23 -6.35 11.57
C ALA A 10 1.72 -6.67 11.73
N LEU A 11 0.88 -6.19 10.82
CA LEU A 11 -0.56 -6.51 10.82
C LEU A 11 -0.83 -8.02 10.65
N HIS A 12 -0.03 -8.70 9.83
CA HIS A 12 -0.09 -10.15 9.68
C HIS A 12 0.35 -10.87 10.96
N GLU A 13 1.43 -10.43 11.60
CA GLU A 13 1.92 -11.00 12.86
C GLU A 13 0.89 -10.88 14.00
N GLU A 14 0.17 -9.75 14.07
CA GLU A 14 -0.88 -9.53 15.06
C GLU A 14 -2.11 -10.41 14.84
N ALA A 15 -2.46 -10.70 13.58
CA ALA A 15 -3.69 -11.39 13.23
C ALA A 15 -3.54 -12.38 12.06
N PRO A 16 -2.65 -13.38 12.13
CA PRO A 16 -2.22 -14.18 10.98
C PRO A 16 -3.34 -15.01 10.34
N GLU A 17 -4.36 -15.40 11.12
CA GLU A 17 -5.51 -16.17 10.65
C GLU A 17 -6.51 -15.34 9.84
N THR A 18 -6.50 -14.01 10.00
CA THR A 18 -7.52 -13.12 9.41
C THR A 18 -6.93 -12.02 8.54
N PHE A 19 -5.62 -11.80 8.62
CA PHE A 19 -4.89 -10.83 7.84
C PHE A 19 -3.81 -11.54 7.01
N TYR A 20 -4.20 -12.10 5.88
CA TYR A 20 -3.24 -12.67 4.94
C TYR A 20 -2.43 -11.57 4.23
N ILE A 21 -1.14 -11.82 3.97
CA ILE A 21 -0.31 -11.05 3.05
C ILE A 21 0.40 -11.98 2.05
N PRO A 22 0.73 -11.50 0.84
CA PRO A 22 1.50 -12.29 -0.12
C PRO A 22 2.88 -12.70 0.43
N PRO A 23 3.42 -13.86 0.02
CA PRO A 23 4.78 -14.28 0.36
C PRO A 23 5.82 -13.18 0.10
N GLN A 24 6.83 -13.13 0.97
CA GLN A 24 7.91 -12.15 0.88
C GLN A 24 8.59 -12.13 -0.51
N GLU A 25 8.80 -13.30 -1.11
CA GLU A 25 9.40 -13.42 -2.44
C GLU A 25 8.60 -12.66 -3.50
N GLN A 26 7.26 -12.74 -3.47
CA GLN A 26 6.42 -12.01 -4.42
C GLN A 26 6.46 -10.50 -4.15
N ARG A 27 6.38 -10.10 -2.87
CA ARG A 27 6.44 -8.69 -2.46
C ARG A 27 7.78 -8.02 -2.74
N ALA A 28 8.87 -8.79 -2.78
CA ALA A 28 10.23 -8.31 -3.02
C ALA A 28 10.63 -8.30 -4.51
N ASN A 29 9.80 -8.85 -5.40
CA ASN A 29 10.11 -8.98 -6.83
C ASN A 29 9.03 -8.34 -7.73
N LEU A 30 8.41 -7.24 -7.28
CA LEU A 30 7.44 -6.53 -8.11
C LEU A 30 8.09 -5.93 -9.36
N GLN A 31 7.30 -5.84 -10.41
CA GLN A 31 7.63 -5.25 -11.70
C GLN A 31 6.78 -4.02 -11.97
N HIS A 32 7.30 -3.12 -12.81
CA HIS A 32 6.54 -2.00 -13.34
C HIS A 32 5.19 -2.46 -13.90
N GLY A 33 4.13 -1.72 -13.60
CA GLY A 33 2.76 -1.99 -14.04
C GLY A 33 1.97 -2.95 -13.15
N GLN A 34 2.60 -3.63 -12.19
CA GLN A 34 1.86 -4.47 -11.24
C GLN A 34 1.04 -3.60 -10.28
N LEU A 35 -0.17 -4.08 -9.97
CA LEU A 35 -1.11 -3.41 -9.07
C LEU A 35 -1.04 -4.08 -7.69
N VAL A 36 -0.77 -3.29 -6.66
CA VAL A 36 -0.65 -3.76 -5.28
C VAL A 36 -1.51 -2.97 -4.34
N LYS A 37 -1.90 -3.58 -3.22
CA LYS A 37 -2.72 -2.94 -2.20
C LYS A 37 -1.89 -2.65 -0.97
N LEU A 38 -2.01 -1.41 -0.47
CA LEU A 38 -1.33 -0.92 0.73
C LEU A 38 -2.37 -0.45 1.74
N VAL A 39 -1.96 -0.27 3.00
CA VAL A 39 -2.78 0.30 4.07
C VAL A 39 -2.29 1.70 4.38
N PHE A 40 -3.13 2.69 4.14
CA PHE A 40 -2.85 4.10 4.42
C PHE A 40 -3.50 4.48 5.73
N ARG A 41 -2.69 4.97 6.66
CA ARG A 41 -3.14 5.60 7.90
C ARG A 41 -3.09 7.09 7.71
N ILE A 42 -4.26 7.73 7.71
CA ILE A 42 -4.44 9.13 7.39
C ILE A 42 -4.85 9.87 8.65
N GLU A 43 -4.08 10.90 9.00
CA GLU A 43 -4.34 11.73 10.17
C GLU A 43 -5.12 13.02 9.80
N HIS A 44 -6.23 13.22 10.50
CA HIS A 44 -7.12 14.37 10.37
C HIS A 44 -7.27 15.07 11.73
N GLY A 45 -6.22 15.77 12.17
CA GLY A 45 -6.22 16.42 13.49
C GLY A 45 -6.25 15.39 14.61
N GLU A 46 -7.40 15.20 15.24
CA GLU A 46 -7.58 14.24 16.35
C GLU A 46 -8.13 12.88 15.89
N THR A 47 -8.52 12.73 14.63
CA THR A 47 -9.05 11.47 14.08
C THR A 47 -8.07 10.80 13.14
N VAL A 48 -8.13 9.47 13.08
CA VAL A 48 -7.31 8.65 12.18
C VAL A 48 -8.23 7.76 11.34
N ASP A 49 -8.11 7.89 10.03
CA ASP A 49 -8.78 7.04 9.06
C ASP A 49 -7.80 6.01 8.48
N VAL A 50 -8.26 4.78 8.27
CA VAL A 50 -7.45 3.71 7.69
C VAL A 50 -8.11 3.24 6.40
N GLU A 51 -7.40 3.37 5.29
CA GLU A 51 -7.89 2.99 3.96
C GLU A 51 -6.96 1.96 3.30
N ARG A 52 -7.54 0.94 2.67
CA ARG A 52 -6.79 -0.03 1.85
C ARG A 52 -6.91 0.36 0.39
N MET A 53 -5.83 0.88 -0.18
CA MET A 53 -5.82 1.50 -1.50
C MET A 53 -4.91 0.77 -2.47
N TRP A 54 -5.27 0.82 -3.74
CA TRP A 54 -4.52 0.20 -4.83
C TRP A 54 -3.49 1.20 -5.39
N VAL A 55 -2.30 0.70 -5.69
CA VAL A 55 -1.15 1.45 -6.19
C VAL A 55 -0.55 0.69 -7.37
N ILE A 56 -0.38 1.35 -8.51
CA ILE A 56 0.37 0.81 -9.66
C ILE A 56 1.85 1.06 -9.41
N VAL A 57 2.69 0.03 -9.54
CA VAL A 57 4.14 0.16 -9.48
C VAL A 57 4.63 0.92 -10.72
N GLU A 58 5.22 2.09 -10.52
CA GLU A 58 5.79 2.93 -11.59
C GLU A 58 7.29 2.71 -11.72
N GLU A 59 7.99 2.49 -10.59
CA GLU A 59 9.43 2.33 -10.56
C GLU A 59 9.87 1.34 -9.47
N VAL A 60 10.84 0.49 -9.82
CA VAL A 60 11.58 -0.35 -8.86
C VAL A 60 12.86 0.38 -8.49
N THR A 61 13.05 0.64 -7.20
CA THR A 61 14.20 1.37 -6.65
C THR A 61 15.13 0.43 -5.89
N ALA A 62 16.29 0.93 -5.47
CA ALA A 62 17.24 0.15 -4.67
C ALA A 62 16.69 -0.30 -3.30
N THR A 63 15.66 0.38 -2.77
CA THR A 63 15.13 0.18 -1.41
C THR A 63 13.65 -0.17 -1.36
N GLY A 64 13.00 -0.39 -2.51
CA GLY A 64 11.56 -0.61 -2.60
C GLY A 64 11.00 -0.08 -3.91
N TYR A 65 9.86 0.59 -3.84
CA TYR A 65 9.08 0.97 -5.02
C TYR A 65 8.57 2.40 -4.93
N ILE A 66 8.34 2.99 -6.10
CA ILE A 66 7.50 4.18 -6.27
C ILE A 66 6.30 3.73 -7.09
N GLY A 67 5.10 4.13 -6.67
CA GLY A 67 3.88 3.82 -7.38
C GLY A 67 2.86 4.94 -7.34
N SER A 68 1.91 4.90 -8.27
CA SER A 68 0.83 5.86 -8.38
C SER A 68 -0.47 5.29 -7.81
N LEU A 69 -1.20 6.08 -7.01
CA LEU A 69 -2.51 5.67 -6.51
C LEU A 69 -3.47 5.39 -7.67
N ASN A 70 -4.17 4.27 -7.59
CA ASN A 70 -5.09 3.81 -8.63
C ASN A 70 -6.57 3.84 -8.21
N ASN A 71 -6.88 4.32 -7.00
CA ASN A 71 -8.24 4.60 -6.57
C ASN A 71 -8.34 5.96 -5.85
N GLN A 72 -9.55 6.52 -5.84
CA GLN A 72 -9.84 7.76 -5.14
C GLN A 72 -9.99 7.50 -3.64
N PRO A 73 -9.22 8.17 -2.75
CA PRO A 73 -9.41 8.08 -1.31
C PRO A 73 -10.79 8.63 -0.91
N VAL A 74 -11.38 8.07 0.15
CA VAL A 74 -12.73 8.47 0.61
C VAL A 74 -12.66 9.54 1.70
N SER A 75 -11.67 9.46 2.60
CA SER A 75 -11.51 10.34 3.77
C SER A 75 -10.97 11.73 3.45
N THR A 76 -10.38 11.93 2.27
CA THR A 76 -9.65 13.16 1.96
C THR A 76 -9.76 13.59 0.50
N ASN A 77 -9.63 14.90 0.27
CA ASN A 77 -9.44 15.49 -1.06
C ASN A 77 -7.97 15.91 -1.31
N GLU A 78 -7.08 15.74 -0.33
CA GLU A 78 -5.67 16.14 -0.48
C GLU A 78 -4.82 15.04 -1.14
N LEU A 79 -5.22 13.78 -0.99
CA LEU A 79 -4.64 12.63 -1.70
C LEU A 79 -5.57 12.25 -2.85
N GLN A 80 -5.01 12.11 -4.05
CA GLN A 80 -5.78 11.96 -5.29
C GLN A 80 -5.24 10.79 -6.11
N ILE A 81 -6.08 10.26 -6.99
CA ILE A 81 -5.64 9.31 -8.01
C ILE A 81 -4.41 9.85 -8.77
N GLY A 82 -3.44 8.98 -9.02
CA GLY A 82 -2.16 9.34 -9.65
C GLY A 82 -1.12 9.93 -8.71
N ALA A 83 -1.43 10.22 -7.44
CA ALA A 83 -0.42 10.68 -6.49
C ALA A 83 0.66 9.60 -6.28
N LEU A 84 1.91 10.04 -6.27
CA LEU A 84 3.07 9.15 -6.09
C LEU A 84 3.25 8.80 -4.61
N VAL A 85 3.54 7.53 -4.37
CA VAL A 85 3.75 6.95 -3.04
C VAL A 85 5.01 6.09 -3.09
N THR A 86 5.91 6.28 -2.13
CA THR A 86 7.07 5.41 -1.93
C THR A 86 6.72 4.34 -0.91
N PHE A 87 7.02 3.07 -1.21
CA PHE A 87 6.73 1.96 -0.32
C PHE A 87 7.73 0.82 -0.48
N GLY A 88 8.02 0.11 0.60
CA GLY A 88 8.77 -1.14 0.59
C GLY A 88 7.90 -2.40 0.55
N PRO A 89 8.50 -3.58 0.37
CA PRO A 89 7.80 -4.87 0.37
C PRO A 89 6.88 -5.08 1.57
N GLN A 90 7.30 -4.63 2.77
CA GLN A 90 6.59 -4.81 4.03
C GLN A 90 5.18 -4.19 4.05
N HIS A 91 4.93 -3.16 3.25
CA HIS A 91 3.60 -2.51 3.20
C HIS A 91 2.59 -3.21 2.29
N ILE A 92 3.02 -4.21 1.49
CA ILE A 92 2.16 -4.86 0.51
C ILE A 92 1.28 -5.90 1.20
N ILE A 93 -0.03 -5.68 1.15
CA ILE A 93 -1.03 -6.58 1.76
C ILE A 93 -1.80 -7.39 0.72
N GLN A 94 -1.68 -7.04 -0.56
CA GLN A 94 -2.25 -7.78 -1.67
C GLN A 94 -1.52 -7.44 -2.96
N ILE A 95 -1.35 -8.43 -3.85
CA ILE A 95 -0.93 -8.23 -5.24
C ILE A 95 -2.14 -8.63 -6.09
N TYR A 96 -2.53 -7.77 -7.02
CA TYR A 96 -3.61 -8.09 -7.96
C TYR A 96 -3.13 -9.17 -8.93
N ASP A 97 -3.98 -10.17 -9.15
CA ASP A 97 -3.81 -11.23 -10.13
C ASP A 97 -5.04 -11.21 -11.04
N ASP A 98 -4.83 -11.26 -12.35
CA ASP A 98 -5.89 -11.14 -13.38
C ASP A 98 -6.53 -12.50 -13.73
N ASP A 99 -6.11 -13.57 -13.04
CA ASP A 99 -6.56 -14.96 -13.25
C ASP A 99 -7.99 -15.26 -12.77
#